data_AF-A0A3B1CL48-F1
#
_entry.id   AF-A0A3B1CL48-F1
#
_cell.length_a   1.000
_cell.length_b   1.000
_cell.length_c   1.000
_cell.angle_alpha   90.00
_cell.angle_beta   90.00
_cell.angle_gamma   90.00
#
_symmetry.space_group_name_H-M   'P 1'
#
loop_
_entity.id
_entity.type
_entity.pdbx_description
1 polymer ?
#
loop_
_entity_poly.entity_id
_entity_poly.type
_entity_poly.pdbx_seq_one_letter_code
_entity_poly.pdbx_strand_id
1 'polypeptide(L)'
;MRKYLSTLALSSMILISACSGGGSGGSPDAAASETGLTAPSDMAIESGDGMVTVTWGAASTGRVLERASDGSYYNLYMASTPGVSAASWSSLPGGMMHEDISSPFIHEGLTNDETYCFRMTYVLDDVESDESNEICIAPGPVADSSGGDSGDSSGIGGIDLSPLVGDSDDDGIINLLDNCPTVSNADQADADSDGQGDACDPDADGDGVADSLVDSLAEYLALDTDGDGVKDFLDNCPTVSNTDQADADSDDKGDVCDPDADGDGVWDGIDLGLIDVSDFGIIVDLGLADSDGDGVNDLVDNCINDANADQADTDGDGIGNACDAFSIIIPEIDWGIILPLSP
;
A
#
# COMPACT_ATOMS: atom_id res chain seq x y z
N MET A 1 40.09 -8.33 -39.53
CA MET A 1 40.52 -9.74 -39.69
C MET A 1 39.43 -10.63 -39.11
N ARG A 2 38.92 -11.60 -39.90
CA ARG A 2 38.15 -12.83 -39.58
C ARG A 2 36.85 -12.67 -38.74
N LYS A 3 35.65 -12.77 -39.33
CA LYS A 3 34.88 -14.00 -39.66
C LYS A 3 34.67 -14.94 -38.46
N TYR A 4 33.42 -15.17 -38.05
CA TYR A 4 32.75 -16.49 -38.06
C TYR A 4 31.21 -16.32 -38.01
N LEU A 5 30.53 -16.90 -39.00
CA LEU A 5 29.10 -17.21 -39.00
C LEU A 5 28.87 -18.49 -38.17
N SER A 6 27.67 -18.65 -37.57
CA SER A 6 26.93 -19.91 -37.63
C SER A 6 25.45 -19.72 -37.26
N THR A 7 24.61 -19.77 -38.28
CA THR A 7 23.17 -20.10 -38.21
C THR A 7 22.96 -21.53 -37.71
N LEU A 8 21.98 -21.77 -36.84
CA LEU A 8 21.25 -23.06 -36.82
C LEU A 8 19.84 -22.88 -36.26
N ALA A 9 18.87 -23.07 -37.14
CA ALA A 9 17.47 -23.32 -36.83
C ALA A 9 17.33 -24.70 -36.17
N LEU A 10 16.47 -24.83 -35.17
CA LEU A 10 15.92 -26.14 -34.79
C LEU A 10 14.39 -26.10 -34.83
N SER A 11 13.90 -27.05 -35.62
CA SER A 11 12.52 -27.33 -35.99
C SER A 11 11.76 -28.04 -34.88
N SER A 12 10.46 -27.75 -34.81
CA SER A 12 9.43 -28.46 -34.04
C SER A 12 9.52 -29.98 -34.13
N MET A 13 9.31 -30.65 -33.00
CA MET A 13 8.92 -32.06 -32.94
C MET A 13 7.76 -32.20 -31.95
N ILE A 14 6.56 -32.28 -32.50
CA ILE A 14 5.32 -32.67 -31.81
C ILE A 14 5.36 -34.20 -31.64
N LEU A 15 5.30 -34.68 -30.40
CA LEU A 15 5.13 -36.09 -30.05
C LEU A 15 3.65 -36.38 -29.80
N ILE A 16 2.99 -36.98 -30.79
CA ILE A 16 1.66 -37.58 -30.60
C ILE A 16 1.86 -38.98 -30.01
N SER A 17 1.52 -39.15 -28.74
CA SER A 17 1.41 -40.46 -28.11
C SER A 17 -0.03 -40.96 -28.28
N ALA A 18 -0.22 -41.96 -29.14
CA ALA A 18 -1.46 -42.70 -29.27
C ALA A 18 -1.55 -43.74 -28.14
N CYS A 19 -2.62 -43.67 -27.34
CA CYS A 19 -3.03 -44.78 -26.48
C CYS A 19 -4.45 -45.20 -26.85
N SER A 20 -4.58 -46.43 -27.32
CA SER A 20 -5.85 -47.11 -27.59
C SER A 20 -6.33 -47.84 -26.33
N GLY A 21 -7.60 -47.65 -25.94
CA GLY A 21 -8.28 -48.48 -24.96
C GLY A 21 -9.69 -47.98 -24.64
N GLY A 22 -10.71 -48.60 -25.25
CA GLY A 22 -12.11 -48.17 -25.16
C GLY A 22 -12.86 -48.61 -23.91
N GLY A 23 -14.06 -48.03 -23.74
CA GLY A 23 -15.02 -48.43 -22.70
C GLY A 23 -16.19 -47.48 -22.49
N SER A 24 -17.18 -47.54 -23.39
CA SER A 24 -18.64 -47.33 -23.21
C SER A 24 -19.20 -46.42 -22.11
N GLY A 25 -19.99 -45.42 -22.54
CA GLY A 25 -21.36 -45.23 -22.05
C GLY A 25 -21.73 -43.87 -21.44
N GLY A 26 -22.49 -43.06 -22.18
CA GLY A 26 -23.50 -42.16 -21.58
C GLY A 26 -23.50 -40.69 -22.03
N SER A 27 -24.61 -40.33 -22.68
CA SER A 27 -25.23 -38.99 -22.83
C SER A 27 -24.73 -38.00 -23.91
N PRO A 28 -25.66 -37.23 -24.52
CA PRO A 28 -25.48 -36.63 -25.82
C PRO A 28 -24.68 -35.33 -25.76
N ASP A 29 -23.69 -35.24 -26.65
CA ASP A 29 -23.18 -34.06 -27.34
C ASP A 29 -23.54 -32.70 -26.72
N ALA A 30 -22.82 -32.31 -25.68
CA ALA A 30 -22.37 -30.93 -25.61
C ALA A 30 -21.31 -30.80 -26.71
N ALA A 31 -21.62 -30.06 -27.78
CA ALA A 31 -20.62 -29.70 -28.76
C ALA A 31 -19.46 -29.05 -27.99
N ALA A 32 -18.32 -29.73 -27.94
CA ALA A 32 -17.11 -29.14 -27.40
C ALA A 32 -16.78 -27.94 -28.29
N SER A 33 -16.62 -26.76 -27.68
CA SER A 33 -16.10 -25.57 -28.37
C SER A 33 -14.87 -25.97 -29.19
N GLU A 34 -14.84 -25.59 -30.47
CA GLU A 34 -13.75 -25.93 -31.40
C GLU A 34 -12.39 -25.38 -30.89
N THR A 35 -12.41 -24.41 -29.96
CA THR A 35 -11.24 -23.77 -29.36
C THR A 35 -10.87 -24.34 -27.99
N GLY A 36 -11.75 -25.12 -27.36
CA GLY A 36 -11.58 -25.60 -25.98
C GLY A 36 -11.71 -24.51 -24.90
N LEU A 37 -11.99 -23.25 -25.28
CA LEU A 37 -12.24 -22.13 -24.38
C LEU A 37 -13.75 -21.99 -24.15
N THR A 38 -14.16 -21.79 -22.90
CA THR A 38 -15.57 -21.63 -22.53
C THR A 38 -15.99 -20.17 -22.60
N ALA A 39 -17.22 -19.93 -23.08
CA ALA A 39 -17.81 -18.60 -23.08
C ALA A 39 -17.89 -17.99 -21.66
N PRO A 40 -17.72 -16.66 -21.51
CA PRO A 40 -18.03 -15.96 -20.27
C PRO A 40 -19.51 -16.15 -19.91
N SER A 41 -19.80 -16.49 -18.65
CA SER A 41 -21.15 -16.88 -18.22
C SER A 41 -21.81 -15.95 -17.20
N ASP A 42 -21.03 -15.05 -16.62
CA ASP A 42 -21.35 -14.16 -15.51
C ASP A 42 -21.32 -12.68 -15.92
N MET A 43 -21.47 -12.40 -17.22
CA MET A 43 -21.65 -11.04 -17.73
C MET A 43 -22.96 -10.44 -17.17
N ALA A 44 -22.87 -9.26 -16.60
CA ALA A 44 -23.99 -8.45 -16.13
C ALA A 44 -23.86 -7.03 -16.69
N ILE A 45 -24.99 -6.34 -16.85
CA ILE A 45 -25.02 -4.97 -17.38
C ILE A 45 -25.99 -4.13 -16.55
N GLU A 46 -25.51 -2.99 -16.11
CA GLU A 46 -26.29 -1.97 -15.40
C GLU A 46 -26.47 -0.74 -16.29
N SER A 47 -27.67 -0.17 -16.29
CA SER A 47 -28.01 1.03 -17.06
C SER A 47 -27.73 2.29 -16.24
N GLY A 48 -27.09 3.28 -16.85
CA GLY A 48 -26.98 4.66 -16.36
C GLY A 48 -27.57 5.67 -17.34
N ASP A 49 -27.49 6.95 -16.99
CA ASP A 49 -27.92 8.05 -17.86
C ASP A 49 -26.93 8.21 -19.03
N GLY A 50 -27.36 7.80 -20.22
CA GLY A 50 -26.54 7.83 -21.43
C GLY A 50 -25.35 6.86 -21.44
N MET A 51 -25.35 5.88 -20.53
CA MET A 51 -24.24 4.93 -20.37
C MET A 51 -24.70 3.55 -19.92
N VAL A 52 -23.81 2.57 -20.03
CA VAL A 52 -23.94 1.26 -19.38
C VAL A 52 -22.63 0.88 -18.71
N THR A 53 -22.75 0.13 -17.62
CA THR A 53 -21.61 -0.52 -16.95
C THR A 53 -21.74 -2.02 -17.16
N VAL A 54 -20.74 -2.64 -17.79
CA VAL A 54 -20.67 -4.08 -18.07
C VAL A 54 -19.68 -4.70 -17.09
N THR A 55 -20.12 -5.73 -16.37
CA THR A 55 -19.29 -6.45 -15.39
C THR A 55 -19.28 -7.94 -15.66
N TRP A 56 -18.18 -8.61 -15.30
CA TRP A 56 -18.01 -10.06 -15.35
C TRP A 56 -16.91 -10.51 -14.40
N GLY A 57 -16.79 -11.83 -14.18
CA GLY A 57 -15.81 -12.41 -13.28
C GLY A 57 -16.02 -12.01 -11.82
N ALA A 58 -14.92 -11.89 -11.06
CA ALA A 58 -14.96 -11.48 -9.65
C ALA A 58 -15.51 -10.06 -9.43
N ALA A 59 -15.57 -9.23 -10.47
CA ALA A 59 -16.15 -7.89 -10.39
C ALA A 59 -17.68 -7.94 -10.31
N SER A 60 -18.33 -9.01 -10.82
CA SER A 60 -19.74 -9.28 -10.52
C SER A 60 -20.01 -9.58 -9.03
N THR A 61 -18.94 -9.84 -8.26
CA THR A 61 -18.96 -10.05 -6.80
C THR A 61 -18.25 -8.94 -6.00
N GLY A 62 -17.88 -7.82 -6.64
CA GLY A 62 -17.25 -6.67 -5.98
C GLY A 62 -15.70 -6.70 -5.90
N ARG A 63 -15.01 -7.40 -6.81
CA ARG A 63 -13.54 -7.41 -6.92
C ARG A 63 -13.08 -7.12 -8.35
N VAL A 64 -12.34 -6.04 -8.57
CA VAL A 64 -11.78 -5.68 -9.89
C VAL A 64 -10.85 -6.78 -10.40
N LEU A 65 -10.95 -7.12 -11.69
CA LEU A 65 -10.06 -8.07 -12.34
C LEU A 65 -9.04 -7.31 -13.19
N GLU A 66 -7.81 -7.23 -12.71
CA GLU A 66 -6.66 -6.76 -13.49
C GLU A 66 -6.38 -7.68 -14.69
N ARG A 67 -5.67 -7.14 -15.68
CA ARG A 67 -5.18 -7.90 -16.84
C ARG A 67 -4.37 -9.10 -16.36
N ALA A 68 -4.78 -10.29 -16.78
CA ALA A 68 -4.05 -11.49 -16.44
C ALA A 68 -2.66 -11.45 -17.09
N SER A 69 -1.63 -11.80 -16.30
CA SER A 69 -0.23 -11.84 -16.74
C SER A 69 0.03 -12.84 -17.88
N ASP A 70 -0.92 -13.73 -18.16
CA ASP A 70 -0.89 -14.68 -19.27
C ASP A 70 -1.27 -14.06 -20.62
N GLY A 71 -1.60 -12.76 -20.64
CA GLY A 71 -1.95 -12.04 -21.86
C GLY A 71 -3.39 -12.26 -22.32
N SER A 72 -4.23 -12.90 -21.50
CA SER A 72 -5.65 -13.05 -21.79
C SER A 72 -6.44 -11.75 -21.61
N TYR A 73 -7.50 -11.60 -22.41
CA TYR A 73 -8.35 -10.41 -22.41
C TYR A 73 -9.76 -10.72 -22.90
N TYR A 74 -10.66 -9.74 -22.82
CA TYR A 74 -12.06 -9.87 -23.26
C TYR A 74 -12.36 -8.93 -24.42
N ASN A 75 -13.20 -9.38 -25.35
CA ASN A 75 -13.81 -8.53 -26.37
C ASN A 75 -15.29 -8.34 -26.06
N LEU A 76 -15.78 -7.12 -26.18
CA LEU A 76 -17.20 -6.79 -26.07
C LEU A 76 -17.73 -6.31 -27.41
N TYR A 77 -18.77 -6.96 -27.88
CA TYR A 77 -19.50 -6.65 -29.10
C TYR A 77 -20.82 -6.00 -28.72
N MET A 78 -21.22 -4.95 -29.44
CA MET A 78 -22.50 -4.29 -29.20
C MET A 78 -23.17 -3.80 -30.48
N ALA A 79 -24.49 -3.63 -30.44
CA ALA A 79 -25.29 -2.96 -31.48
C ALA A 79 -26.63 -2.47 -30.91
N SER A 80 -27.32 -1.55 -31.60
CA SER A 80 -28.66 -1.08 -31.19
C SER A 80 -29.81 -2.01 -31.61
N THR A 81 -29.49 -3.22 -32.07
CA THR A 81 -30.47 -4.26 -32.41
C THR A 81 -29.99 -5.64 -31.95
N PRO A 82 -30.91 -6.54 -31.54
CA PRO A 82 -30.54 -7.92 -31.20
C PRO A 82 -29.87 -8.69 -32.35
N GLY A 83 -29.14 -9.73 -31.99
CA GLY A 83 -28.40 -10.59 -32.92
C GLY A 83 -26.92 -10.24 -33.02
N VAL A 84 -26.37 -9.54 -32.03
CA VAL A 84 -24.95 -9.23 -31.91
C VAL A 84 -24.17 -10.54 -31.81
N SER A 85 -23.05 -10.62 -32.52
CA SER A 85 -22.11 -11.73 -32.51
C SER A 85 -20.76 -11.24 -33.06
N ALA A 86 -19.67 -11.96 -32.79
CA ALA A 86 -18.34 -11.69 -33.31
C ALA A 86 -18.31 -11.62 -34.84
N ALA A 87 -19.24 -12.30 -35.51
CA ALA A 87 -19.39 -12.29 -36.96
C ALA A 87 -20.37 -11.22 -37.50
N SER A 88 -21.31 -10.73 -36.68
CA SER A 88 -22.42 -9.88 -37.15
C SER A 88 -22.33 -8.41 -36.73
N TRP A 89 -21.62 -8.09 -35.64
CA TRP A 89 -21.64 -6.78 -34.99
C TRP A 89 -21.45 -5.61 -35.96
N SER A 90 -20.46 -5.70 -36.85
CA SER A 90 -20.09 -4.63 -37.80
C SER A 90 -21.14 -4.34 -38.88
N SER A 91 -22.08 -5.26 -39.08
CA SER A 91 -23.18 -5.14 -40.04
C SER A 91 -24.49 -4.65 -39.41
N LEU A 92 -24.55 -4.57 -38.09
CA LEU A 92 -25.73 -4.13 -37.34
C LEU A 92 -25.71 -2.60 -37.14
N PRO A 93 -26.90 -1.95 -37.06
CA PRO A 93 -26.98 -0.54 -36.69
C PRO A 93 -26.32 -0.28 -35.33
N GLY A 94 -25.49 0.78 -35.26
CA GLY A 94 -24.76 1.10 -34.03
C GLY A 94 -23.72 0.06 -33.62
N GLY A 95 -23.34 -0.84 -34.54
CA GLY A 95 -22.38 -1.91 -34.30
C GLY A 95 -21.00 -1.41 -33.88
N MET A 96 -20.55 -1.80 -32.69
CA MET A 96 -19.21 -1.49 -32.18
C MET A 96 -18.58 -2.72 -31.52
N MET A 97 -17.26 -2.78 -31.52
CA MET A 97 -16.48 -3.79 -30.81
C MET A 97 -15.35 -3.11 -30.04
N HIS A 98 -15.19 -3.53 -28.80
CA HIS A 98 -14.12 -3.13 -27.90
C HIS A 98 -13.23 -4.34 -27.63
N GLU A 99 -11.92 -4.19 -27.87
CA GLU A 99 -10.91 -5.20 -27.56
C GLU A 99 -10.20 -4.83 -26.26
N ASP A 100 -9.64 -5.84 -25.61
CA ASP A 100 -8.78 -5.69 -24.44
C ASP A 100 -9.43 -4.88 -23.30
N ILE A 101 -10.71 -5.18 -23.02
CA ILE A 101 -11.46 -4.51 -21.95
C ILE A 101 -11.28 -5.21 -20.61
N SER A 102 -11.32 -4.41 -19.53
CA SER A 102 -11.31 -4.86 -18.14
C SER A 102 -12.68 -4.68 -17.49
N SER A 103 -12.94 -5.48 -16.45
CA SER A 103 -14.19 -5.44 -15.68
C SER A 103 -13.98 -4.65 -14.39
N PRO A 104 -14.80 -3.62 -14.08
CA PRO A 104 -15.96 -3.15 -14.84
C PRO A 104 -15.58 -2.34 -16.10
N PHE A 105 -16.37 -2.50 -17.17
CA PHE A 105 -16.23 -1.71 -18.40
C PHE A 105 -17.39 -0.72 -18.54
N ILE A 106 -17.08 0.57 -18.74
CA ILE A 106 -18.07 1.63 -18.93
C ILE A 106 -18.13 2.03 -20.40
N HIS A 107 -19.34 2.05 -20.96
CA HIS A 107 -19.60 2.58 -22.30
C HIS A 107 -20.58 3.76 -22.22
N GLU A 108 -20.12 4.94 -22.59
CA GLU A 108 -20.87 6.19 -22.54
C GLU A 108 -21.32 6.66 -23.93
N GLY A 109 -22.14 7.73 -23.97
CA GLY A 109 -22.59 8.35 -25.21
C GLY A 109 -23.75 7.63 -25.88
N LEU A 110 -24.46 6.78 -25.13
CA LEU A 110 -25.65 6.08 -25.58
C LEU A 110 -26.88 6.99 -25.51
N THR A 111 -27.84 6.74 -26.38
CA THR A 111 -29.15 7.42 -26.31
C THR A 111 -30.01 6.73 -25.25
N ASN A 112 -30.54 7.49 -24.30
CA ASN A 112 -31.54 6.95 -23.37
C ASN A 112 -32.78 6.43 -24.11
N ASP A 113 -33.40 5.41 -23.51
CA ASP A 113 -34.56 4.68 -24.02
C ASP A 113 -34.31 3.92 -25.34
N GLU A 114 -33.11 3.99 -25.91
CA GLU A 114 -32.69 3.17 -27.07
C GLU A 114 -32.11 1.85 -26.56
N THR A 115 -32.58 0.72 -27.11
CA THR A 115 -32.05 -0.59 -26.73
C THR A 115 -30.69 -0.84 -27.37
N TYR A 116 -29.73 -1.28 -26.56
CA TYR A 116 -28.44 -1.80 -26.99
C TYR A 116 -28.29 -3.24 -26.50
N CYS A 117 -27.76 -4.10 -27.37
CA CYS A 117 -27.50 -5.50 -27.09
C CYS A 117 -25.99 -5.75 -27.09
N PHE A 118 -25.56 -6.65 -26.20
CA PHE A 118 -24.15 -6.88 -25.90
C PHE A 118 -23.84 -8.38 -25.87
N ARG A 119 -22.67 -8.76 -26.37
CA ARG A 119 -22.06 -10.09 -26.21
C ARG A 119 -20.58 -9.95 -25.91
N MET A 120 -20.03 -10.92 -25.20
CA MET A 120 -18.63 -10.95 -24.82
C MET A 120 -17.98 -12.28 -25.15
N THR A 121 -16.70 -12.22 -25.47
CA THR A 121 -15.81 -13.38 -25.64
C THR A 121 -14.56 -13.19 -24.81
N TYR A 122 -13.85 -14.29 -24.58
CA TYR A 122 -12.56 -14.34 -23.91
C TYR A 122 -11.48 -14.77 -24.91
N VAL A 123 -10.32 -14.12 -24.89
CA VAL A 123 -9.19 -14.43 -25.76
C VAL A 123 -8.00 -14.90 -24.94
N LEU A 124 -7.41 -16.03 -25.32
CA LEU A 124 -6.16 -16.55 -24.76
C LEU A 124 -5.27 -17.04 -25.91
N ASP A 125 -4.01 -16.61 -25.94
CA ASP A 125 -3.04 -16.97 -26.99
C ASP A 125 -3.56 -16.78 -28.42
N ASP A 126 -4.21 -15.64 -28.69
CA ASP A 126 -4.85 -15.28 -29.97
C ASP A 126 -6.01 -16.19 -30.40
N VAL A 127 -6.53 -17.01 -29.49
CA VAL A 127 -7.71 -17.85 -29.73
C VAL A 127 -8.89 -17.30 -28.94
N GLU A 128 -9.98 -17.01 -29.64
CA GLU A 128 -11.22 -16.48 -29.07
C GLU A 128 -12.18 -17.61 -28.65
N SER A 129 -12.85 -17.43 -27.52
CA SER A 129 -13.82 -18.38 -26.97
C SER A 129 -15.14 -18.38 -27.75
N ASP A 130 -16.02 -19.31 -27.39
CA ASP A 130 -17.45 -19.16 -27.69
C ASP A 130 -18.01 -17.86 -27.07
N GLU A 131 -19.13 -17.39 -27.59
CA GLU A 131 -19.77 -16.13 -27.17
C GLU A 131 -20.64 -16.31 -25.92
N SER A 132 -20.66 -15.29 -25.06
CA SER A 132 -21.59 -15.20 -23.92
C SER A 132 -23.06 -15.18 -24.39
N ASN A 133 -23.98 -15.31 -23.45
CA ASN A 133 -25.37 -14.93 -23.69
C ASN A 133 -25.47 -13.45 -24.09
N GLU A 134 -26.43 -13.14 -24.97
CA GLU A 134 -26.74 -11.75 -25.33
C GLU A 134 -27.60 -11.11 -24.24
N ILE A 135 -27.19 -9.91 -23.82
CA ILE A 135 -27.94 -9.09 -22.87
C ILE A 135 -28.31 -7.80 -23.58
N CYS A 136 -29.59 -7.43 -23.54
CA CYS A 136 -30.08 -6.19 -24.12
C CYS A 136 -30.66 -5.30 -23.02
N ILE A 137 -30.27 -4.02 -23.01
CA ILE A 137 -30.71 -3.02 -22.05
C ILE A 137 -30.91 -1.67 -22.75
N ALA A 138 -31.79 -0.84 -22.21
CA ALA A 138 -31.92 0.55 -22.63
C ALA A 138 -31.36 1.44 -21.51
N PRO A 139 -30.32 2.26 -21.78
CA PRO A 139 -29.89 3.31 -20.88
C PRO A 139 -31.05 4.24 -20.57
N GLY A 140 -31.01 4.88 -19.43
CA GLY A 140 -32.09 5.77 -19.03
C GLY A 140 -31.66 6.57 -17.81
N PRO A 141 -32.21 7.78 -17.65
CA PRO A 141 -32.00 8.52 -16.42
C PRO A 141 -32.52 7.65 -15.28
N VAL A 142 -31.68 7.44 -14.26
CA VAL A 142 -32.11 6.82 -13.02
C VAL A 142 -33.32 7.62 -12.55
N ALA A 143 -34.48 6.97 -12.42
CA ALA A 143 -35.73 7.66 -12.15
C ALA A 143 -35.56 8.51 -10.88
N ASP A 144 -35.52 9.82 -11.08
CA ASP A 144 -35.44 10.84 -10.05
C ASP A 144 -36.53 10.58 -9.02
N SER A 145 -36.11 10.18 -7.82
CA SER A 145 -37.00 10.03 -6.65
C SER A 145 -37.08 11.32 -5.83
N SER A 146 -36.78 12.49 -6.42
CA SER A 146 -37.16 13.80 -5.89
C SER A 146 -38.64 14.11 -6.17
N GLY A 147 -39.53 13.25 -5.67
CA GLY A 147 -40.98 13.42 -5.72
C GLY A 147 -41.61 13.09 -4.37
N GLY A 148 -41.96 14.13 -3.62
CA GLY A 148 -42.36 14.06 -2.21
C GLY A 148 -43.50 13.09 -1.85
N ASP A 149 -43.44 12.66 -0.59
CA ASP A 149 -44.56 12.29 0.30
C ASP A 149 -45.79 11.62 -0.32
N SER A 150 -45.91 10.30 -0.15
CA SER A 150 -46.92 9.68 0.72
C SER A 150 -46.90 8.17 0.53
N GLY A 151 -46.86 7.45 1.66
CA GLY A 151 -46.55 6.02 1.70
C GLY A 151 -47.50 5.12 0.90
N ASP A 152 -46.91 4.10 0.30
CA ASP A 152 -47.43 2.74 0.19
C ASP A 152 -46.34 1.86 -0.44
N SER A 153 -45.43 1.32 0.37
CA SER A 153 -44.52 0.25 -0.07
C SER A 153 -45.22 -1.11 0.03
N SER A 154 -46.28 -1.25 -0.76
CA SER A 154 -46.81 -2.56 -1.15
C SER A 154 -46.14 -3.00 -2.45
N GLY A 155 -45.05 -3.76 -2.35
CA GLY A 155 -44.66 -4.69 -3.41
C GLY A 155 -43.22 -4.64 -3.91
N ILE A 156 -42.26 -5.05 -3.09
CA ILE A 156 -41.30 -6.17 -3.31
C ILE A 156 -40.55 -6.38 -1.99
N GLY A 157 -40.22 -7.63 -1.66
CA GLY A 157 -39.82 -8.02 -0.30
C GLY A 157 -38.55 -7.33 0.22
N GLY A 158 -38.70 -6.50 1.24
CA GLY A 158 -37.96 -6.60 2.51
C GLY A 158 -36.43 -6.44 2.52
N ILE A 159 -35.79 -5.91 1.48
CA ILE A 159 -34.41 -5.44 1.57
C ILE A 159 -34.46 -3.93 1.79
N ASP A 160 -34.10 -3.50 3.00
CA ASP A 160 -33.91 -2.09 3.32
C ASP A 160 -32.60 -1.62 2.68
N LEU A 161 -32.70 -1.07 1.46
CA LEU A 161 -31.57 -0.57 0.68
C LEU A 161 -31.17 0.86 1.07
N SER A 162 -31.85 1.47 2.05
CA SER A 162 -31.55 2.83 2.54
C SER A 162 -30.07 3.05 2.90
N PRO A 163 -29.30 2.07 3.43
CA PRO A 163 -27.87 2.24 3.69
C PRO A 163 -26.98 2.33 2.44
N LEU A 164 -27.44 1.75 1.31
CA LEU A 164 -26.69 1.68 0.05
C LEU A 164 -27.05 2.82 -0.92
N VAL A 165 -28.18 3.48 -0.71
CA VAL A 165 -28.67 4.63 -1.50
C VAL A 165 -28.54 5.95 -0.72
N GLY A 166 -27.94 5.89 0.48
CA GLY A 166 -27.59 7.08 1.25
C GLY A 166 -26.34 7.76 0.71
N ASP A 167 -26.22 9.03 1.04
CA ASP A 167 -25.00 9.83 0.93
C ASP A 167 -24.66 10.18 2.39
N SER A 168 -23.59 9.60 2.93
CA SER A 168 -23.32 9.67 4.38
C SER A 168 -22.58 10.93 4.80
N ASP A 169 -21.89 11.58 3.86
CA ASP A 169 -21.10 12.78 4.10
C ASP A 169 -21.62 14.02 3.35
N ASP A 170 -22.75 13.87 2.64
CA ASP A 170 -23.48 14.92 1.94
C ASP A 170 -22.65 15.62 0.85
N ASP A 171 -21.73 14.90 0.19
CA ASP A 171 -20.86 15.47 -0.87
C ASP A 171 -21.47 15.43 -2.28
N GLY A 172 -22.62 14.76 -2.42
CA GLY A 172 -23.35 14.63 -3.68
C GLY A 172 -23.09 13.32 -4.44
N ILE A 173 -22.23 12.44 -3.93
CA ILE A 173 -22.00 11.09 -4.42
C ILE A 173 -22.65 10.11 -3.44
N ILE A 174 -23.38 9.12 -3.96
CA ILE A 174 -24.03 8.11 -3.10
C ILE A 174 -22.99 7.11 -2.61
N ASN A 175 -23.15 6.58 -1.38
CA ASN A 175 -22.23 5.63 -0.73
C ASN A 175 -21.76 4.45 -1.61
N LEU A 176 -22.57 4.02 -2.59
CA LEU A 176 -22.25 2.90 -3.49
C LEU A 176 -21.28 3.30 -4.62
N LEU A 177 -21.27 4.58 -5.00
CA LEU A 177 -20.43 5.15 -6.05
C LEU A 177 -19.31 6.02 -5.48
N ASP A 178 -19.28 6.19 -4.17
CA ASP A 178 -18.35 7.04 -3.44
C ASP A 178 -17.10 6.22 -3.06
N ASN A 179 -15.94 6.62 -3.57
CA ASN A 179 -14.65 6.03 -3.20
C ASN A 179 -14.17 6.46 -1.79
N CYS A 180 -14.88 7.40 -1.16
CA CYS A 180 -14.72 7.77 0.25
C CYS A 180 -16.07 7.97 0.98
N PRO A 181 -16.86 6.90 1.24
CA PRO A 181 -18.26 6.97 1.73
C PRO A 181 -18.55 7.70 3.04
N THR A 182 -17.54 8.26 3.70
CA THR A 182 -17.66 8.95 4.99
C THR A 182 -16.81 10.22 5.05
N VAL A 183 -16.11 10.58 3.97
CA VAL A 183 -15.23 11.73 3.86
C VAL A 183 -15.51 12.43 2.53
N SER A 184 -16.21 13.56 2.60
CA SER A 184 -16.64 14.30 1.41
C SER A 184 -15.50 14.60 0.43
N ASN A 185 -15.63 14.11 -0.80
CA ASN A 185 -14.71 14.28 -1.92
C ASN A 185 -15.47 14.24 -3.25
N ALA A 186 -16.29 15.26 -3.51
CA ALA A 186 -17.16 15.35 -4.68
C ALA A 186 -16.46 15.26 -6.06
N ASP A 187 -15.13 15.41 -6.09
CA ASP A 187 -14.29 15.21 -7.29
C ASP A 187 -13.87 13.75 -7.52
N GLN A 188 -14.05 12.88 -6.52
CA GLN A 188 -13.77 11.44 -6.55
C GLN A 188 -12.36 11.16 -7.09
N ALA A 189 -11.40 12.00 -6.68
CA ALA A 189 -10.00 11.81 -7.02
C ALA A 189 -9.50 10.48 -6.41
N ASP A 190 -8.68 9.79 -7.20
CA ASP A 190 -8.13 8.45 -6.94
C ASP A 190 -6.86 8.35 -7.80
N ALA A 191 -5.75 8.85 -7.27
CA ALA A 191 -4.53 9.09 -8.03
C ALA A 191 -3.80 7.79 -8.40
N ASP A 192 -3.90 6.75 -7.59
CA ASP A 192 -3.29 5.44 -7.83
C ASP A 192 -4.26 4.41 -8.47
N SER A 193 -5.55 4.75 -8.55
CA SER A 193 -6.61 3.95 -9.16
C SER A 193 -6.88 2.61 -8.45
N ASP A 194 -6.69 2.55 -7.13
CA ASP A 194 -6.97 1.36 -6.34
C ASP A 194 -8.44 1.22 -5.91
N GLY A 195 -9.23 2.29 -6.09
CA GLY A 195 -10.65 2.38 -5.78
C GLY A 195 -10.98 3.00 -4.42
N GLN A 196 -9.98 3.39 -3.63
CA GLN A 196 -10.09 4.27 -2.48
C GLN A 196 -9.77 5.71 -2.94
N GLY A 197 -10.55 6.70 -2.49
CA GLY A 197 -10.32 8.07 -2.93
C GLY A 197 -9.21 8.77 -2.15
N ASP A 198 -8.50 9.71 -2.80
CA ASP A 198 -7.40 10.50 -2.22
C ASP A 198 -7.75 11.11 -0.84
N ALA A 199 -9.03 11.44 -0.61
CA ALA A 199 -9.49 12.05 0.63
C ALA A 199 -9.50 11.09 1.84
N CYS A 200 -9.54 9.79 1.59
CA CYS A 200 -9.62 8.75 2.63
C CYS A 200 -8.60 7.63 2.44
N ASP A 201 -7.75 7.72 1.41
CA ASP A 201 -6.60 6.86 1.20
C ASP A 201 -5.46 7.24 2.16
N PRO A 202 -4.82 6.30 2.87
CA PRO A 202 -3.60 6.57 3.62
C PRO A 202 -2.31 6.68 2.75
N ASP A 203 -2.34 6.33 1.47
CA ASP A 203 -1.23 6.26 0.51
C ASP A 203 -1.74 6.63 -0.90
N ALA A 204 -2.22 7.87 -1.08
CA ALA A 204 -3.02 8.27 -2.23
C ALA A 204 -2.32 8.12 -3.60
N ASP A 205 -0.98 8.09 -3.64
CA ASP A 205 -0.21 7.90 -4.88
C ASP A 205 0.30 6.47 -5.11
N GLY A 206 0.01 5.55 -4.16
CA GLY A 206 0.33 4.13 -4.24
C GLY A 206 1.81 3.81 -4.31
N ASP A 207 2.70 4.71 -3.84
CA ASP A 207 4.14 4.51 -3.87
C ASP A 207 4.67 3.64 -2.71
N GLY A 208 3.81 3.33 -1.74
CA GLY A 208 4.10 2.51 -0.56
C GLY A 208 4.57 3.32 0.65
N VAL A 209 4.54 4.64 0.59
CA VAL A 209 4.88 5.57 1.67
C VAL A 209 3.65 6.38 2.06
N ALA A 210 3.12 6.13 3.27
CA ALA A 210 1.91 6.79 3.73
C ALA A 210 1.98 8.33 3.66
N ASP A 211 0.88 8.97 3.22
CA ASP A 211 0.72 10.43 3.04
C ASP A 211 1.11 11.26 4.26
N SER A 212 0.95 10.67 5.45
CA SER A 212 1.36 11.28 6.72
C SER A 212 2.86 11.58 6.83
N LEU A 213 3.67 10.95 5.97
CA LEU A 213 5.10 11.17 5.85
C LEU A 213 5.39 12.15 4.70
N VAL A 214 4.84 11.87 3.51
CA VAL A 214 5.04 12.62 2.26
C VAL A 214 3.87 12.36 1.30
N ASP A 215 3.47 13.34 0.50
CA ASP A 215 2.34 13.25 -0.46
C ASP A 215 2.79 12.78 -1.86
N SER A 216 4.11 12.64 -2.06
CA SER A 216 4.65 12.01 -3.27
C SER A 216 6.12 11.62 -3.13
N LEU A 217 6.55 10.65 -3.93
CA LEU A 217 7.96 10.34 -4.14
C LEU A 217 8.82 11.58 -4.48
N ALA A 218 8.26 12.54 -5.21
CA ALA A 218 8.96 13.78 -5.55
C ALA A 218 9.23 14.67 -4.31
N GLU A 219 8.31 14.67 -3.34
CA GLU A 219 8.50 15.34 -2.06
C GLU A 219 9.52 14.59 -1.20
N TYR A 220 9.44 13.25 -1.17
CA TYR A 220 10.43 12.41 -0.48
C TYR A 220 11.87 12.63 -0.98
N LEU A 221 12.09 12.63 -2.30
CA LEU A 221 13.41 12.92 -2.88
C LEU A 221 13.84 14.39 -2.70
N ALA A 222 12.92 15.28 -2.36
CA ALA A 222 13.21 16.67 -2.11
C ALA A 222 13.51 16.98 -0.63
N LEU A 223 13.27 16.03 0.29
CA LEU A 223 13.47 16.24 1.72
C LEU A 223 14.95 16.48 2.05
N ASP A 224 15.17 17.46 2.92
CA ASP A 224 16.47 17.98 3.37
C ASP A 224 16.21 18.61 4.75
N THR A 225 16.12 17.75 5.76
CA THR A 225 15.54 18.04 7.06
C THR A 225 16.39 19.04 7.86
N ASP A 226 17.71 18.98 7.73
CA ASP A 226 18.61 19.94 8.38
C ASP A 226 19.06 21.11 7.49
N GLY A 227 18.79 21.04 6.19
CA GLY A 227 19.02 22.13 5.24
C GLY A 227 20.49 22.31 4.86
N ASP A 228 21.33 21.29 5.02
CA ASP A 228 22.74 21.36 4.63
C ASP A 228 22.96 21.22 3.12
N GLY A 229 21.95 20.72 2.39
CA GLY A 229 21.98 20.54 0.93
C GLY A 229 22.25 19.10 0.47
N VAL A 230 22.41 18.16 1.39
CA VAL A 230 22.30 16.71 1.16
C VAL A 230 20.83 16.32 1.40
N LYS A 231 20.32 15.39 0.58
CA LYS A 231 18.92 14.93 0.73
C LYS A 231 18.85 13.86 1.81
N ASP A 232 17.78 13.81 2.60
CA ASP A 232 17.64 12.88 3.72
C ASP A 232 17.98 11.42 3.36
N PHE A 233 17.55 10.95 2.17
CA PHE A 233 17.83 9.58 1.71
C PHE A 233 19.28 9.34 1.24
N LEU A 234 20.08 10.39 1.14
CA LEU A 234 21.52 10.40 0.83
C LEU A 234 22.36 10.93 2.00
N ASP A 235 21.73 11.31 3.10
CA ASP A 235 22.35 11.96 4.24
C ASP A 235 22.63 10.95 5.35
N ASN A 236 23.90 10.75 5.69
CA ASN A 236 24.29 9.86 6.80
C ASN A 236 24.06 10.51 8.20
N CYS A 237 23.61 11.77 8.25
CA CYS A 237 23.14 12.46 9.43
C CYS A 237 21.89 13.34 9.16
N PRO A 238 20.70 12.78 8.82
CA PRO A 238 19.53 13.51 8.31
C PRO A 238 18.96 14.65 9.19
N THR A 239 19.48 14.84 10.40
CA THR A 239 19.00 15.86 11.34
C THR A 239 20.12 16.76 11.87
N VAL A 240 21.35 16.58 11.39
CA VAL A 240 22.56 17.29 11.85
C VAL A 240 23.46 17.61 10.65
N SER A 241 23.48 18.88 10.26
CA SER A 241 24.15 19.33 9.05
C SER A 241 25.63 18.90 8.93
N ASN A 242 25.96 18.17 7.88
CA ASN A 242 27.30 17.70 7.50
C ASN A 242 27.45 17.52 5.97
N THR A 243 27.47 18.64 5.24
CA THR A 243 27.70 18.67 3.78
C THR A 243 28.87 17.85 3.21
N ASP A 244 29.86 17.49 4.03
CA ASP A 244 31.00 16.66 3.64
C ASP A 244 30.72 15.16 3.71
N GLN A 245 29.66 14.74 4.41
CA GLN A 245 29.22 13.35 4.56
C GLN A 245 30.37 12.46 5.01
N ALA A 246 31.17 12.97 5.96
CA ALA A 246 32.26 12.21 6.56
C ALA A 246 31.68 11.02 7.34
N ASP A 247 32.30 9.87 7.17
CA ASP A 247 31.93 8.55 7.72
C ASP A 247 33.23 7.75 7.83
N ALA A 248 33.92 7.89 8.96
CA ALA A 248 35.28 7.38 9.13
C ALA A 248 35.34 5.86 9.31
N ASP A 249 34.31 5.23 9.88
CA ASP A 249 34.23 3.79 10.12
C ASP A 249 33.40 3.02 9.07
N SER A 250 32.67 3.74 8.21
CA SER A 250 31.84 3.21 7.13
C SER A 250 30.63 2.40 7.61
N ASP A 251 29.98 2.81 8.69
CA ASP A 251 28.76 2.19 9.22
C ASP A 251 27.44 2.82 8.71
N ASP A 252 27.55 3.76 7.75
CA ASP A 252 26.47 4.59 7.19
C ASP A 252 25.94 5.69 8.13
N LYS A 253 26.63 5.98 9.23
CA LYS A 253 26.37 7.09 10.13
C LYS A 253 27.48 8.13 10.05
N GLY A 254 27.14 9.40 9.89
CA GLY A 254 28.17 10.41 9.72
C GLY A 254 28.87 10.79 11.02
N ASP A 255 30.16 11.18 10.94
CA ASP A 255 31.02 11.54 12.07
C ASP A 255 30.38 12.54 13.05
N VAL A 256 29.47 13.41 12.58
CA VAL A 256 28.84 14.45 13.42
C VAL A 256 27.67 13.93 14.27
N CYS A 257 27.09 12.79 13.88
CA CYS A 257 25.94 12.18 14.55
C CYS A 257 26.25 10.77 15.07
N ASP A 258 27.39 10.20 14.67
CA ASP A 258 27.92 8.96 15.20
C ASP A 258 28.48 9.15 16.63
N PRO A 259 27.99 8.36 17.61
CA PRO A 259 28.58 8.31 18.93
C PRO A 259 29.95 7.59 19.00
N ASP A 260 30.39 6.88 17.97
CA ASP A 260 31.65 6.10 17.91
C ASP A 260 32.26 6.21 16.50
N ALA A 261 32.64 7.42 16.11
CA ALA A 261 32.90 7.78 14.71
C ALA A 261 34.05 7.00 14.04
N ASP A 262 34.93 6.35 14.81
CA ASP A 262 36.01 5.50 14.28
C ASP A 262 35.76 3.98 14.46
N GLY A 263 34.60 3.61 15.01
CA GLY A 263 34.11 2.23 15.12
C GLY A 263 34.99 1.34 15.98
N ASP A 264 35.76 1.92 16.91
CA ASP A 264 36.70 1.19 17.76
C ASP A 264 36.05 0.62 19.03
N GLY A 265 34.79 1.01 19.29
CA GLY A 265 33.99 0.59 20.44
C GLY A 265 34.07 1.54 21.63
N VAL A 266 34.63 2.74 21.47
CA VAL A 266 34.78 3.76 22.50
C VAL A 266 34.02 5.02 22.11
N TRP A 267 33.08 5.43 22.95
CA TRP A 267 32.25 6.62 22.71
C TRP A 267 33.09 7.91 22.52
N ASP A 268 32.81 8.68 21.47
CA ASP A 268 33.52 9.91 21.06
C ASP A 268 33.77 10.91 22.20
N GLY A 269 32.83 11.03 23.14
CA GLY A 269 32.98 11.97 24.26
C GLY A 269 34.05 11.57 25.28
N ILE A 270 34.57 10.35 25.18
CA ILE A 270 35.69 9.83 25.98
C ILE A 270 36.84 9.30 25.11
N ASP A 271 36.64 9.13 23.80
CA ASP A 271 37.71 8.78 22.87
C ASP A 271 38.68 9.96 22.66
N LEU A 272 39.98 9.64 22.71
CA LEU A 272 41.08 10.58 22.52
C LEU A 272 41.81 10.34 21.19
N GLY A 273 41.29 9.47 20.31
CA GLY A 273 41.93 9.07 19.06
C GLY A 273 43.28 8.38 19.28
N LEU A 274 43.43 7.71 20.43
CA LEU A 274 44.66 7.03 20.85
C LEU A 274 44.58 5.50 20.70
N ILE A 275 43.42 4.99 20.30
CA ILE A 275 43.10 3.58 20.29
C ILE A 275 42.88 3.18 18.82
N ASP A 276 43.70 2.25 18.35
CA ASP A 276 43.45 1.50 17.13
C ASP A 276 43.31 0.06 17.60
N VAL A 277 42.08 -0.37 17.89
CA VAL A 277 41.79 -1.74 18.36
C VAL A 277 42.14 -2.82 17.34
N SER A 278 42.52 -2.43 16.10
CA SER A 278 42.94 -3.37 15.07
C SER A 278 44.37 -3.90 15.27
N ASP A 279 45.21 -3.24 16.09
CA ASP A 279 46.60 -3.67 16.35
C ASP A 279 46.80 -4.27 17.76
N PHE A 280 46.34 -5.52 17.89
CA PHE A 280 46.99 -6.57 18.69
C PHE A 280 47.01 -6.42 20.23
N GLY A 281 45.93 -6.85 20.89
CA GLY A 281 46.03 -7.68 22.11
C GLY A 281 46.59 -7.04 23.38
N ILE A 282 46.49 -5.71 23.51
CA ILE A 282 46.74 -5.04 24.79
C ILE A 282 45.38 -4.59 25.34
N ILE A 283 44.85 -5.37 26.29
CA ILE A 283 43.89 -4.83 27.27
C ILE A 283 44.71 -3.85 28.11
N VAL A 284 44.84 -2.60 27.65
CA VAL A 284 45.08 -1.51 28.58
C VAL A 284 43.71 -1.23 29.16
N ASP A 285 43.60 -1.50 30.44
CA ASP A 285 42.47 -1.14 31.29
C ASP A 285 42.19 0.36 31.15
N LEU A 286 41.27 0.70 30.25
CA LEU A 286 40.86 2.05 29.89
C LEU A 286 39.62 2.48 30.69
N GLY A 287 39.51 2.07 31.97
CA GLY A 287 38.35 2.44 32.77
C GLY A 287 37.06 2.01 32.07
N LEU A 288 37.01 0.75 31.64
CA LEU A 288 35.78 0.01 31.33
C LEU A 288 35.45 -0.97 32.47
N ALA A 289 36.19 -0.89 33.58
CA ALA A 289 35.88 -1.61 34.79
C ALA A 289 34.54 -1.11 35.32
N ASP A 290 33.59 -2.03 35.47
CA ASP A 290 32.32 -1.85 36.14
C ASP A 290 32.38 -2.83 37.31
N SER A 291 32.93 -2.35 38.43
CA SER A 291 33.36 -3.17 39.55
C SER A 291 32.19 -3.83 40.29
N ASP A 292 31.00 -3.23 40.25
CA ASP A 292 29.79 -3.75 40.90
C ASP A 292 28.69 -4.22 39.93
N GLY A 293 28.84 -3.96 38.62
CA GLY A 293 28.00 -4.49 37.56
C GLY A 293 26.68 -3.74 37.38
N ASP A 294 26.61 -2.47 37.78
CA ASP A 294 25.39 -1.67 37.76
C ASP A 294 25.15 -0.93 36.44
N GLY A 295 26.13 -0.94 35.53
CA GLY A 295 26.09 -0.29 34.23
C GLY A 295 26.70 1.12 34.20
N VAL A 296 27.26 1.60 35.30
CA VAL A 296 28.07 2.82 35.40
C VAL A 296 29.54 2.44 35.48
N ASN A 297 30.40 3.16 34.79
CA ASN A 297 31.82 2.85 34.80
C ASN A 297 32.54 3.38 36.06
N ASP A 298 33.49 2.61 36.61
CA ASP A 298 34.36 2.94 37.75
C ASP A 298 34.94 4.38 37.75
N LEU A 299 35.18 4.98 36.57
CA LEU A 299 35.71 6.34 36.44
C LEU A 299 34.69 7.44 36.79
N VAL A 300 33.40 7.16 36.60
CA VAL A 300 32.29 8.09 36.79
C VAL A 300 31.28 7.61 37.84
N ASP A 301 31.49 6.42 38.39
CA ASP A 301 30.67 5.82 39.43
C ASP A 301 30.94 6.44 40.81
N ASN A 302 29.94 7.12 41.36
CA ASN A 302 29.97 7.71 42.70
C ASN A 302 29.84 6.66 43.83
N CYS A 303 29.67 5.38 43.49
CA CYS A 303 29.73 4.22 44.38
C CYS A 303 30.36 2.97 43.73
N ILE A 304 31.62 3.07 43.29
CA ILE A 304 32.44 2.02 42.62
C ILE A 304 32.37 0.55 43.14
N ASN A 305 31.78 0.24 44.29
CA ASN A 305 31.60 -1.14 44.76
C ASN A 305 30.16 -1.48 45.20
N ASP A 306 29.21 -0.54 45.09
CA ASP A 306 27.86 -0.65 45.61
C ASP A 306 26.84 -0.20 44.56
N ALA A 307 26.34 -1.17 43.78
CA ALA A 307 25.49 -0.95 42.60
C ALA A 307 24.38 0.10 42.81
N ASN A 308 24.43 1.18 42.04
CA ASN A 308 23.54 2.32 42.04
C ASN A 308 23.46 3.02 40.66
N ALA A 309 22.88 2.33 39.67
CA ALA A 309 22.77 2.80 38.29
C ALA A 309 22.12 4.19 38.10
N ASP A 310 21.39 4.70 39.11
CA ASP A 310 20.78 6.04 39.10
C ASP A 310 21.74 7.16 39.55
N GLN A 311 22.91 6.80 40.07
CA GLN A 311 23.97 7.69 40.56
C GLN A 311 23.45 8.77 41.51
N ALA A 312 22.41 8.45 42.28
CA ALA A 312 21.74 9.42 43.12
C ALA A 312 22.68 9.91 44.25
N ASP A 313 22.91 11.21 44.33
CA ASP A 313 23.71 11.89 45.35
C ASP A 313 22.87 13.05 45.93
N THR A 314 22.30 12.83 47.12
CA THR A 314 21.29 13.74 47.68
C THR A 314 21.89 15.01 48.26
N ASP A 315 23.08 14.94 48.84
CA ASP A 315 23.74 16.07 49.50
C ASP A 315 24.86 16.70 48.66
N GLY A 316 25.18 16.10 47.51
CA GLY A 316 26.06 16.66 46.48
C GLY A 316 27.53 16.60 46.87
N ASP A 317 27.92 15.67 47.73
CA ASP A 317 29.29 15.54 48.23
C ASP A 317 30.18 14.67 47.32
N GLY A 318 29.59 14.06 46.28
CA GLY A 318 30.26 13.21 45.31
C GLY A 318 30.31 11.73 45.70
N ILE A 319 29.66 11.33 46.80
CA ILE A 319 29.46 9.94 47.20
C ILE A 319 27.97 9.59 47.02
N GLY A 320 27.68 8.54 46.27
CA GLY A 320 26.29 8.16 46.01
C GLY A 320 25.57 7.68 47.27
N ASN A 321 24.24 7.86 47.29
CA ASN A 321 23.35 7.44 48.37
C ASN A 321 23.50 5.95 48.77
N ALA A 322 23.98 5.10 47.84
CA ALA A 322 24.13 3.66 48.06
C ALA A 322 25.35 3.31 48.93
N CYS A 323 26.42 4.11 48.85
CA CYS A 323 27.68 3.90 49.58
C CYS A 323 27.99 5.02 50.58
N ASP A 324 27.17 6.06 50.62
CA ASP A 324 27.29 7.13 51.60
C ASP A 324 26.69 6.71 52.96
N ALA A 325 27.58 6.47 53.92
CA ALA A 325 27.24 6.11 55.28
C ALA A 325 26.76 7.30 56.14
N PHE A 326 26.82 8.53 55.61
CA PHE A 326 26.52 9.77 56.31
C PHE A 326 25.29 10.53 55.77
N SER A 327 24.60 10.05 54.73
CA SER A 327 23.43 10.70 54.10
C SER A 327 22.16 10.82 54.97
N ILE A 328 22.22 10.49 56.27
CA ILE A 328 21.11 10.71 57.20
C ILE A 328 21.52 11.62 58.36
N ILE A 329 22.12 12.77 58.12
CA ILE A 329 22.09 13.89 59.07
C ILE A 329 22.15 15.20 58.24
N ILE A 330 21.12 16.03 58.07
CA ILE A 330 20.29 16.72 59.07
C ILE A 330 18.98 17.19 58.37
N PRO A 331 17.76 16.77 58.79
CA PRO A 331 16.61 17.65 58.66
C PRO A 331 16.76 18.73 59.73
N GLU A 332 16.76 20.00 59.30
CA GLU A 332 16.86 21.21 60.12
C GLU A 332 16.66 21.00 61.62
N ILE A 333 17.75 21.03 62.40
CA ILE A 333 17.61 21.35 63.82
C ILE A 333 17.30 22.84 63.89
N ASP A 334 16.00 23.16 63.93
CA ASP A 334 15.49 24.42 64.44
C ASP A 334 15.98 24.58 65.89
N TRP A 335 17.18 25.15 66.05
CA TRP A 335 17.60 25.74 67.31
C TRP A 335 16.78 27.01 67.51
N GLY A 336 15.54 26.84 67.97
CA GLY A 336 14.74 27.86 68.61
C GLY A 336 15.49 28.42 69.82
N ILE A 337 16.42 29.34 69.58
CA ILE A 337 16.98 30.20 70.60
C ILE A 337 15.94 31.30 70.85
N ILE A 338 15.09 31.01 71.85
CA ILE A 338 14.22 31.98 72.51
C ILE A 338 15.11 33.11 73.05
N LEU A 339 14.99 34.31 72.46
CA LEU A 339 15.49 35.53 73.09
C LEU A 339 14.61 35.84 74.31
N PRO A 340 15.17 36.05 75.52
CA PRO A 340 14.38 36.42 76.68
C PRO A 340 13.91 37.86 76.55
N LEU A 341 12.58 38.06 76.56
CA LEU A 341 12.00 39.38 76.79
C LEU A 341 12.36 39.85 78.21
N SER A 342 12.98 41.03 78.25
CA SER A 342 13.35 41.73 79.48
C SER A 342 12.09 42.14 80.26
N PRO A 343 12.07 42.03 81.61
CA PRO A 343 11.02 42.62 82.44
C PRO A 343 11.13 44.14 82.56
#